data_AF-A0A4Q3LBE3-F1
#
_entry.id   AF-A0A4Q3LBE3-F1
#
_cell.length_a   1.000
_cell.length_b   1.000
_cell.length_c   1.000
_cell.angle_alpha   90.00
_cell.angle_beta   90.00
_cell.angle_gamma   90.00
#
_symmetry.space_group_name_H-M   'P 1'
#
loop_
_entity.id
_entity.type
_entity.pdbx_description
1 polymer ?
#
loop_
_entity_poly.entity_id
_entity_poly.type
_entity_poly.pdbx_seq_one_letter_code
_entity_poly.pdbx_strand_id
1 'polypeptide(L)'
;MDLRLHLLETFMATGADGASYKVCAYERLAPDASLADGEHWEPTGDIEYRLADNRPVEVSRDGSMRIAASGMALTPAGNRQAQTSRATT
;
A
#
# COMPACT_ATOMS: atom_id res chain seq x y z
N MET A 1 -5.92 20.04 6.11
CA MET A 1 -4.65 19.52 6.64
C MET A 1 -3.91 18.93 5.47
N ASP A 2 -2.72 19.44 5.19
CA ASP A 2 -1.88 18.96 4.10
C ASP A 2 -1.31 17.57 4.43
N LEU A 3 -1.37 16.66 3.46
CA LEU A 3 -0.81 15.32 3.56
C LEU A 3 0.12 15.11 2.38
N ARG A 4 1.30 14.52 2.65
CA ARG A 4 2.21 14.03 1.61
C ARG A 4 2.10 12.52 1.54
N LEU A 5 2.27 11.99 0.33
CA LEU A 5 2.37 10.55 0.09
C LEU A 5 3.83 10.21 -0.21
N HIS A 6 4.40 9.27 0.54
CA HIS A 6 5.70 8.70 0.26
C HIS A 6 5.53 7.25 -0.21
N LEU A 7 6.07 6.90 -1.37
CA LEU A 7 5.93 5.55 -1.94
C LEU A 7 6.81 4.58 -1.16
N LEU A 8 6.21 3.59 -0.53
CA LEU A 8 6.92 2.54 0.20
C LEU A 8 7.31 1.38 -0.73
N GLU A 9 6.31 0.83 -1.42
CA GLU A 9 6.51 -0.35 -2.24
C GLU A 9 5.56 -0.39 -3.44
N THR A 10 5.85 -1.34 -4.33
CA THR A 10 5.07 -1.60 -5.53
C THR A 10 5.09 -3.08 -5.82
N PHE A 11 3.93 -3.67 -6.08
CA PHE A 11 3.79 -5.09 -6.40
C PHE A 11 2.68 -5.33 -7.43
N MET A 12 2.68 -6.53 -7.99
CA MET A 12 1.65 -6.97 -8.94
C MET A 12 0.54 -7.71 -8.21
N ALA A 13 -0.71 -7.49 -8.62
CA ALA A 13 -1.87 -8.25 -8.19
C ALA A 13 -2.71 -8.68 -9.40
N THR A 14 -3.39 -9.81 -9.28
CA THR A 14 -4.33 -10.30 -10.28
C THR A 14 -5.75 -9.98 -9.83
N GLY A 15 -6.54 -9.36 -10.69
CA GLY A 15 -7.96 -9.11 -10.42
C GLY A 15 -8.79 -10.37 -10.65
N ALA A 16 -9.99 -10.38 -10.06
CA ALA A 16 -10.98 -11.43 -10.33
C ALA A 16 -11.41 -11.50 -11.82
N ASP A 17 -11.13 -10.45 -12.59
CA ASP A 17 -11.29 -10.39 -14.05
C ASP A 17 -10.13 -11.08 -14.83
N GLY A 18 -9.11 -11.59 -14.13
CA GLY A 18 -7.92 -12.19 -14.70
C GLY A 18 -6.86 -11.19 -15.19
N ALA A 19 -7.11 -9.87 -15.06
CA ALA A 19 -6.16 -8.85 -15.46
C ALA A 19 -5.08 -8.63 -14.39
N SER A 20 -3.90 -8.21 -14.83
CA SER A 20 -2.79 -7.84 -13.93
C SER A 20 -2.80 -6.35 -13.63
N TYR A 21 -2.70 -6.03 -12.35
CA TYR A 21 -2.74 -4.68 -11.80
C TYR A 21 -1.44 -4.39 -11.05
N LYS A 22 -0.86 -3.22 -11.30
CA LYS A 22 0.24 -2.69 -10.51
C LYS A 22 -0.33 -1.92 -9.32
N VAL A 23 -0.01 -2.37 -8.11
CA VAL A 23 -0.41 -1.74 -6.84
C VAL A 23 0.79 -1.02 -6.26
N CYS A 24 0.57 0.21 -5.81
CA CYS A 24 1.52 1.07 -5.12
C CYS A 24 1.02 1.31 -3.68
N ALA A 25 1.88 1.08 -2.68
CA ALA A 25 1.59 1.40 -1.29
C ALA A 25 2.32 2.68 -0.90
N TYR A 26 1.58 3.63 -0.33
CA TYR A 26 2.10 4.92 0.11
C TYR A 26 1.90 5.06 1.62
N GLU A 27 2.91 5.50 2.35
CA GLU A 27 2.67 6.05 3.68
C GLU A 27 2.18 7.49 3.58
N ARG A 28 1.27 7.85 4.47
CA ARG A 28 0.84 9.23 4.65
C ARG A 28 1.76 9.93 5.65
N LEU A 29 2.28 11.07 5.25
CA LEU A 29 3.06 11.96 6.09
C LEU A 29 2.23 13.19 6.46
N ALA A 30 2.36 13.64 7.71
CA ALA A 30 1.76 14.88 8.20
C ALA A 30 2.86 15.84 8.68
N PRO A 31 2.64 17.17 8.62
CA PRO A 31 3.58 18.13 9.18
C PRO A 31 3.74 17.90 10.69
N ASP A 32 4.97 17.93 11.19
CA ASP A 32 5.21 17.93 12.63
C ASP A 32 4.83 19.30 13.21
N ALA A 33 3.68 19.34 13.89
CA ALA A 33 3.17 20.56 14.51
C ALA A 33 4.03 21.06 15.69
N SER A 34 4.97 20.25 16.16
CA SER A 34 5.90 20.62 17.24
C SER A 34 7.05 21.51 16.74
N LEU A 35 7.29 21.55 15.43
CA LEU A 35 8.34 22.33 14.79
C LEU A 35 7.75 23.57 14.13
N ALA A 36 8.25 24.75 14.51
CA ALA A 36 7.73 26.04 14.07
C ALA A 36 7.87 26.29 12.56
N ASP A 37 8.77 25.56 11.92
CA ASP A 37 9.22 25.84 10.55
C ASP A 37 8.40 25.07 9.50
N GLY A 38 7.59 24.06 9.91
CA GLY A 38 6.72 23.29 9.01
C GLY A 38 7.44 22.45 7.94
N GLU A 39 8.77 22.39 7.97
CA GLU A 39 9.59 21.67 6.99
C GLU A 39 9.71 20.18 7.28
N HIS A 40 9.35 19.74 8.48
CA HIS A 40 9.44 18.34 8.90
C HIS A 40 8.10 17.61 8.73
N TRP A 41 8.17 16.41 8.15
CA TRP A 41 7.01 15.58 7.82
C TRP A 41 7.21 14.21 8.43
N GLU A 42 6.29 13.81 9.30
CA GLU A 42 6.37 12.56 10.05
C GLU A 42 5.38 11.52 9.52
N PRO A 43 5.75 10.23 9.51
CA PRO A 43 4.82 9.15 9.21
C PRO A 43 3.63 9.16 10.16
N THR A 44 2.43 9.14 9.59
CA THR A 44 1.19 9.01 10.37
C THR A 44 0.92 7.58 10.80
N GLY A 45 1.61 6.60 10.20
CA GLY A 45 1.32 5.17 10.32
C GLY A 45 0.19 4.69 9.41
N ASP A 46 -0.52 5.60 8.71
CA ASP A 46 -1.55 5.23 7.75
C ASP A 46 -0.92 4.88 6.39
N ILE A 47 -1.32 3.72 5.85
CA ILE A 47 -0.94 3.27 4.52
C ILE A 47 -2.11 3.41 3.56
N GLU A 48 -1.84 3.99 2.40
CA GLU A 48 -2.79 4.16 1.31
C GLU A 48 -2.33 3.34 0.10
N TYR A 49 -3.22 2.48 -0.39
CA TYR A 49 -2.95 1.65 -1.56
C TYR A 49 -3.67 2.21 -2.79
N ARG A 50 -2.96 2.28 -3.91
CA ARG A 50 -3.50 2.74 -5.19
C ARG A 50 -3.03 1.85 -6.33
N LEU A 51 -3.84 1.77 -7.37
CA LEU A 51 -3.38 1.27 -8.65
C LEU A 51 -2.50 2.32 -9.35
N ALA A 52 -1.72 1.90 -10.34
CA ALA A 52 -0.89 2.80 -11.16
C ALA A 52 -1.69 3.90 -11.89
N ASP A 53 -3.00 3.69 -12.10
CA ASP A 53 -3.93 4.68 -12.66
C ASP A 53 -4.60 5.56 -11.58
N ASN A 54 -4.06 5.56 -10.36
CA ASN A 54 -4.54 6.28 -9.17
C ASN A 54 -5.87 5.80 -8.58
N ARG A 55 -6.48 4.72 -9.08
CA ARG A 55 -7.67 4.15 -8.44
C ARG A 55 -7.35 3.65 -7.03
N PRO A 56 -8.16 3.99 -6.00
CA PRO A 56 -7.91 3.53 -4.64
C PRO A 56 -8.12 2.02 -4.51
N VAL A 57 -7.28 1.40 -3.68
CA VAL A 57 -7.40 0.00 -3.27
C VAL A 57 -7.65 -0.03 -1.77
N GLU A 58 -8.73 -0.69 -1.37
CA GLU A 58 -9.01 -0.98 0.03
C GLU A 58 -8.28 -2.25 0.43
N VAL A 59 -7.59 -2.19 1.57
CA VAL A 59 -6.97 -3.36 2.19
C VAL A 59 -7.58 -3.53 3.57
N SER A 60 -8.21 -4.68 3.79
CA SER A 60 -8.81 -5.03 5.08
C SER A 60 -7.75 -5.57 6.04
N ARG A 61 -8.08 -5.62 7.33
CA ARG A 61 -7.19 -6.17 8.38
C ARG A 61 -6.79 -7.62 8.14
N ASP A 62 -7.61 -8.40 7.44
CA ASP A 62 -7.32 -9.80 7.07
C ASP A 62 -6.39 -9.92 5.83
N GLY A 63 -5.93 -8.79 5.28
CA GLY A 63 -5.10 -8.75 4.07
C GLY A 63 -5.89 -8.87 2.77
N SER A 64 -7.22 -8.97 2.81
CA SER A 64 -8.03 -8.94 1.59
C SER A 64 -7.95 -7.57 0.93
N MET A 65 -7.85 -7.57 -0.40
CA MET A 65 -7.68 -6.37 -1.21
C MET A 65 -8.78 -6.24 -2.25
N ARG A 66 -9.28 -5.02 -2.47
CA ARG A 66 -10.24 -4.72 -3.53
C ARG A 66 -10.11 -3.31 -4.07
N ILE A 67 -10.43 -3.12 -5.34
CA ILE A 67 -10.53 -1.78 -5.95
C ILE A 67 -11.75 -1.07 -5.36
N ALA A 68 -11.56 0.07 -4.69
CA ALA A 68 -12.63 0.75 -3.95
C ALA A 68 -13.85 1.10 -4.84
N ALA A 69 -13.58 1.56 -6.07
CA ALA A 69 -14.63 2.00 -6.99
C ALA A 69 -15.50 0.86 -7.54
N SER A 70 -14.96 -0.35 -7.67
CA SER A 70 -15.66 -1.49 -8.30
C SER A 70 -15.96 -2.65 -7.36
N GLY A 71 -15.35 -2.67 -6.17
CA GLY A 71 -15.38 -3.82 -5.25
C GLY A 71 -14.64 -5.06 -5.78
N MET A 72 -13.94 -4.94 -6.91
CA MET A 72 -13.25 -6.07 -7.53
C MET A 72 -12.12 -6.56 -6.64
N ALA A 73 -12.15 -7.85 -6.29
CA ALA A 73 -11.11 -8.49 -5.50
C ALA A 73 -9.78 -8.54 -6.26
N LEU A 74 -8.69 -8.31 -5.53
CA LEU A 74 -7.31 -8.40 -6.00
C LEU A 74 -6.59 -9.49 -5.19
N THR A 75 -5.82 -10.33 -5.88
CA THR A 75 -4.92 -11.30 -5.26
C THR A 75 -3.48 -10.87 -5.55
N PRO A 76 -2.67 -10.51 -4.54
CA PRO A 76 -1.26 -10.23 -4.75
C PRO A 76 -0.58 -11.40 -5.45
N ALA A 77 0.19 -11.12 -6.50
CA ALA A 77 1.06 -12.12 -7.08
C ALA A 77 2.06 -12.50 -5.99
N GLY A 78 1.91 -13.70 -5.41
CA GLY A 78 2.62 -14.09 -4.20
C GLY A 78 4.10 -13.75 -4.30
N ASN A 79 4.56 -12.83 -3.46
CA ASN A 79 5.99 -12.62 -3.26
C ASN A 79 6.52 -13.93 -2.66
N ARG A 80 7.26 -14.72 -3.46
CA ARG A 80 8.16 -15.79 -3.00
C ARG A 80 9.33 -15.21 -2.18
N GLN A 81 9.03 -14.37 -1.20
CA GLN A 81 9.92 -13.82 -0.18
C GLN A 81 9.33 -14.15 1.21
N ALA A 82 8.75 -15.36 1.32
CA ALA A 82 8.60 -16.07 2.59
C ALA A 82 9.25 -17.45 2.43
N GLN A 83 10.48 -17.48 1.91
CA GLN A 83 11.38 -18.60 2.17
C GLN A 83 12.00 -18.33 3.55
N THR A 84 11.21 -18.55 4.61
CA THR A 84 11.78 -18.69 5.94
C THR A 84 12.62 -19.95 5.91
N SER A 85 13.93 -19.75 5.82
CA SER A 85 14.96 -20.72 6.14
C SER A 85 14.64 -21.38 7.48
N ARG A 86 14.01 -22.57 7.47
CA ARG A 86 14.19 -23.56 8.54
C ARG A 86 15.16 -24.60 8.03
N ALA A 87 16.42 -24.19 7.99
CA ALA A 87 17.56 -25.09 8.05
C ALA A 87 18.27 -24.80 9.37
N THR A 88 17.92 -25.53 10.42
CA THR A 88 18.86 -25.81 11.52
C THR A 88 18.42 -27.10 12.22
N THR A 89 19.30 -28.09 12.06
CA THR A 89 19.66 -29.26 12.89
C THR A 89 18.67 -29.79 13.92
#